data_AF-A0A4Q4CWI0-F1
#
_entry.id   AF-A0A4Q4CWI0-F1
#
_cell.length_a   1.000
_cell.length_b   1.000
_cell.length_c   1.000
_cell.angle_alpha   90.00
_cell.angle_beta   90.00
_cell.angle_gamma   90.00
#
_symmetry.space_group_name_H-M   'P 1'
#
loop_
_entity.id
_entity.type
_entity.pdbx_description
1 polymer ?
#
loop_
_entity_poly.entity_id
_entity_poly.type
_entity_poly.pdbx_seq_one_letter_code
_entity_poly.pdbx_strand_id
1 'polypeptide(L)'
;MPARPKLPVPPGACDTHMHIYGPAYPLAPTNGGRPTPVGADVPAYRALMARLGLQRVVVVQPTSYGADNRCTLDAVAALGDAARAVVVVTPETTPAELAAFHAAGARGARFHMLGGAPQGWDALGPVAAKVAPLGWHVQLQFDGSALPGREAMLRALPCPVVLDHIGRFHPPGAPSSQPVRALLRLLETGRVWLKVSAPYNSSLSGPPDYRDVTEIARAAIGTAPDRVLWASNWPHPNPPAYPIDEAELLDLLGHWVPDDATRRRILVENPAALYGWPDAKE
;
A
#
# COMPACT_ATOMS: atom_id res chain seq x y z
N MET A 1 2.36 -9.16 26.20
CA MET A 1 1.62 -8.97 24.94
C MET A 1 2.05 -7.63 24.36
N PRO A 2 2.20 -7.50 23.03
CA PRO A 2 2.50 -6.20 22.41
C PRO A 2 1.41 -5.18 22.75
N ALA A 3 1.79 -3.91 22.86
CA ALA A 3 0.89 -2.84 23.31
C ALA A 3 -0.22 -2.55 22.29
N ARG A 4 -1.33 -1.94 22.72
CA ARG A 4 -2.31 -1.34 21.80
C ARG A 4 -1.82 0.04 21.37
N PRO A 5 -2.23 0.56 20.19
CA PRO A 5 -1.93 1.94 19.82
C PRO A 5 -2.50 2.91 20.85
N LYS A 6 -1.76 3.98 21.14
CA LYS A 6 -2.24 5.12 21.94
C LYS A 6 -3.22 5.97 21.14
N LEU A 7 -3.05 6.01 19.82
CA LEU A 7 -3.97 6.65 18.90
C LEU A 7 -5.34 5.96 18.93
N PRO A 8 -6.44 6.69 19.21
CA PRO A 8 -7.78 6.14 19.06
C PRO A 8 -8.06 5.84 17.58
N VAL A 9 -8.20 4.55 17.25
CA VAL A 9 -8.47 4.11 15.87
C VAL A 9 -9.98 4.21 15.61
N PRO A 10 -10.43 4.98 14.60
CA PRO A 10 -11.85 5.18 14.34
C PRO A 10 -12.51 3.89 13.80
N PRO A 11 -13.80 3.66 14.07
CA PRO A 11 -14.58 2.61 13.40
C PRO A 11 -14.44 2.69 11.88
N GLY A 12 -14.37 1.54 11.23
CA GLY A 12 -14.10 1.43 9.80
C GLY A 12 -12.65 1.65 9.40
N ALA A 13 -11.70 1.84 10.32
CA ALA A 13 -10.29 2.02 9.96
C ALA A 13 -9.75 0.87 9.10
N CYS A 14 -8.95 1.23 8.10
CA CYS A 14 -8.43 0.33 7.09
C CYS A 14 -6.90 0.29 7.10
N ASP A 15 -6.34 -0.92 7.10
CA ASP A 15 -4.96 -1.15 6.70
C ASP A 15 -4.89 -1.39 5.20
N THR A 16 -4.31 -0.43 4.46
CA THR A 16 -4.33 -0.47 2.99
C THR A 16 -3.16 -1.23 2.37
N HIS A 17 -2.27 -1.84 3.16
CA HIS A 17 -1.16 -2.62 2.62
C HIS A 17 -0.65 -3.62 3.65
N MET A 18 -0.94 -4.89 3.40
CA MET A 18 -0.31 -6.03 4.08
C MET A 18 -0.18 -7.20 3.12
N HIS A 19 0.57 -8.23 3.51
CA HIS A 19 0.77 -9.45 2.75
C HIS A 19 0.39 -10.68 3.57
N ILE A 20 -0.09 -11.73 2.91
CA ILE A 20 -0.28 -13.06 3.52
C ILE A 20 0.70 -14.02 2.86
N TYR A 21 1.30 -14.88 3.67
CA TYR A 21 2.18 -15.97 3.23
C TYR A 21 1.62 -17.30 3.71
N GLY A 22 1.12 -18.10 2.77
CA GLY A 22 0.62 -19.45 3.03
C GLY A 22 1.63 -20.52 2.61
N PRO A 23 1.78 -21.63 3.36
CA PRO A 23 2.70 -22.71 3.02
C PRO A 23 2.24 -23.55 1.81
N ALA A 24 0.96 -23.45 1.43
CA ALA A 24 0.37 -24.25 0.35
C ALA A 24 0.65 -23.71 -1.06
N TYR A 25 1.24 -22.52 -1.19
CA TYR A 25 1.41 -21.85 -2.48
C TYR A 25 2.86 -21.89 -2.95
N PRO A 26 3.12 -22.29 -4.21
CA PRO A 26 4.47 -22.35 -4.73
C PRO A 26 5.07 -20.95 -4.85
N LEU A 27 6.35 -20.82 -4.51
CA LEU A 27 7.08 -19.58 -4.75
C LEU A 27 7.33 -19.42 -6.25
N ALA A 28 7.18 -18.19 -6.75
CA ALA A 28 7.48 -17.89 -8.13
C ALA A 28 8.98 -18.07 -8.42
N PRO A 29 9.38 -18.43 -9.65
CA PRO A 29 10.79 -18.48 -10.04
C PRO A 29 11.53 -17.15 -9.77
N THR A 30 10.84 -16.01 -9.92
CA THR A 30 11.35 -14.67 -9.65
C THR A 30 11.63 -14.39 -8.16
N ASN A 31 11.10 -15.21 -7.23
CA ASN A 31 11.46 -15.14 -5.81
C ASN A 31 12.94 -15.46 -5.57
N GLY A 32 13.58 -16.22 -6.47
CA GLY A 32 15.03 -16.46 -6.43
C GLY A 32 15.51 -17.12 -5.14
N GLY A 33 14.69 -17.97 -4.53
CA GLY A 33 15.02 -18.67 -3.28
C GLY A 33 15.03 -17.80 -2.01
N ARG A 34 14.56 -16.54 -2.08
CA ARG A 34 14.46 -15.69 -0.89
C ARG A 34 13.49 -16.30 0.14
N PRO A 35 13.82 -16.24 1.44
CA PRO A 35 12.92 -16.71 2.49
C PRO A 35 11.64 -15.89 2.51
N THR A 36 10.55 -16.51 2.97
CA THR A 36 9.27 -15.84 3.20
C THR A 36 9.01 -15.67 4.70
N PRO A 37 8.29 -14.62 5.12
CA PRO A 37 7.84 -14.47 6.49
C PRO A 37 7.07 -15.69 7.00
N VAL A 38 7.46 -16.18 8.18
CA VAL A 38 6.83 -17.34 8.84
C VAL A 38 5.68 -16.87 9.72
N GLY A 39 4.58 -17.63 9.77
CA GLY A 39 3.42 -17.31 10.61
C GLY A 39 2.62 -16.10 10.14
N ALA A 40 2.81 -15.68 8.89
CA ALA A 40 2.10 -14.56 8.29
C ALA A 40 0.80 -14.99 7.59
N ASP A 41 -0.07 -15.70 8.32
CA ASP A 41 -1.34 -16.23 7.82
C ASP A 41 -2.56 -15.40 8.24
N VAL A 42 -3.74 -15.79 7.77
CA VAL A 42 -5.00 -15.08 8.05
C VAL A 42 -5.34 -15.07 9.55
N PRO A 43 -5.24 -16.19 10.31
CA PRO A 43 -5.42 -16.15 11.76
C PRO A 43 -4.50 -15.17 12.48
N ALA A 44 -3.20 -15.14 12.16
CA ALA A 44 -2.25 -14.21 12.75
C ALA A 44 -2.64 -12.75 12.45
N TYR A 45 -3.04 -12.46 11.20
CA TYR A 45 -3.46 -11.12 10.85
C TYR A 45 -4.79 -10.71 11.50
N ARG A 46 -5.76 -11.62 11.67
CA ARG A 46 -7.00 -11.32 12.42
C ARG A 46 -6.71 -10.92 13.87
N ALA A 47 -5.75 -11.58 14.51
CA ALA A 47 -5.31 -11.20 15.85
C ALA A 47 -4.67 -9.80 15.87
N LEU A 48 -3.90 -9.46 14.83
CA LEU A 48 -3.35 -8.10 14.67
C LEU A 48 -4.44 -7.06 14.46
N MET A 49 -5.42 -7.29 13.56
CA MET A 49 -6.55 -6.38 13.36
C MET A 49 -7.29 -6.10 14.67
N ALA A 50 -7.58 -7.15 15.45
CA ALA A 50 -8.24 -7.02 16.74
C ALA A 50 -7.41 -6.24 17.77
N ARG A 51 -6.08 -6.42 17.77
CA ARG A 51 -5.16 -5.66 18.63
C ARG A 51 -5.16 -4.17 18.28
N LEU A 52 -5.13 -3.85 16.98
CA LEU A 52 -5.02 -2.48 16.48
C LEU A 52 -6.36 -1.76 16.35
N GLY A 53 -7.50 -2.46 16.40
CA GLY A 53 -8.83 -1.87 16.19
C GLY A 53 -9.17 -1.63 14.71
N LEU A 54 -8.48 -2.33 13.79
CA LEU A 54 -8.73 -2.23 12.35
C LEU A 54 -9.95 -3.07 11.97
N GLN A 55 -10.75 -2.57 11.03
CA GLN A 55 -11.98 -3.23 10.59
C GLN A 55 -11.99 -3.56 9.09
N ARG A 56 -11.08 -2.96 8.30
CA ARG A 56 -10.92 -3.23 6.87
C ARG A 56 -9.46 -3.46 6.51
N VAL A 57 -9.22 -4.20 5.44
CA VAL A 57 -7.88 -4.53 4.98
C VAL A 57 -7.79 -4.63 3.47
N VAL A 58 -6.63 -4.24 2.94
CA VAL A 58 -6.24 -4.52 1.57
C VAL A 58 -5.07 -5.50 1.57
N VAL A 59 -5.32 -6.72 1.11
CA VAL A 59 -4.31 -7.77 0.95
C VAL A 59 -3.59 -7.53 -0.38
N VAL A 60 -2.32 -7.20 -0.31
CA VAL A 60 -1.49 -6.89 -1.48
C VAL A 60 -0.70 -8.14 -1.84
N GLN A 61 -0.70 -8.52 -3.12
CA GLN A 61 0.05 -9.66 -3.64
C GLN A 61 1.56 -9.50 -3.35
N PRO A 62 2.20 -10.36 -2.53
CA PRO A 62 3.63 -10.31 -2.29
C PRO A 62 4.42 -10.76 -3.52
N THR A 63 5.62 -10.22 -3.71
CA THR A 63 6.47 -10.56 -4.88
C THR A 63 6.91 -12.02 -4.89
N SER A 64 6.89 -12.69 -3.73
CA SER A 64 7.25 -14.10 -3.58
C SER A 64 6.41 -15.06 -4.41
N TYR A 65 5.16 -14.71 -4.73
CA TYR A 65 4.25 -15.54 -5.54
C TYR A 65 4.12 -15.03 -6.99
N GLY A 66 4.82 -13.96 -7.37
CA GLY A 66 4.76 -13.42 -8.73
C GLY A 66 3.32 -13.09 -9.15
N ALA A 67 2.89 -13.61 -10.30
CA ALA A 67 1.53 -13.44 -10.84
C ALA A 67 0.52 -14.50 -10.33
N ASP A 68 0.93 -15.44 -9.48
CA ASP A 68 0.00 -16.40 -8.86
C ASP A 68 -0.73 -15.72 -7.69
N ASN A 69 -1.91 -15.17 -7.99
CA ASN A 69 -2.71 -14.40 -7.04
C ASN A 69 -3.53 -15.26 -6.07
N ARG A 70 -3.44 -16.61 -6.12
CA ARG A 70 -4.31 -17.50 -5.34
C ARG A 70 -4.20 -17.28 -3.83
N CYS A 71 -2.98 -17.20 -3.29
CA CYS A 71 -2.77 -16.92 -1.86
C CYS A 71 -3.45 -15.62 -1.40
N THR A 72 -3.35 -14.58 -2.21
CA THR A 72 -3.95 -13.26 -1.92
C THR A 72 -5.48 -13.32 -1.99
N LEU A 73 -6.03 -13.93 -3.02
CA LEU A 73 -7.49 -14.01 -3.21
C LEU A 73 -8.16 -14.94 -2.20
N ASP A 74 -7.52 -16.07 -1.87
CA ASP A 74 -8.01 -17.00 -0.83
C ASP A 74 -7.96 -16.33 0.55
N ALA A 75 -6.95 -15.50 0.82
CA ALA A 75 -6.91 -14.70 2.03
C ALA A 75 -8.04 -13.66 2.09
N VAL A 76 -8.35 -12.98 0.97
CA VAL A 76 -9.49 -12.05 0.89
C VAL A 76 -10.80 -12.79 1.15
N ALA A 77 -11.01 -13.95 0.52
CA ALA A 77 -12.19 -14.77 0.76
C ALA A 77 -12.32 -15.18 2.24
N ALA A 78 -11.20 -15.59 2.86
CA ALA A 78 -11.17 -15.96 4.27
C ALA A 78 -11.39 -14.76 5.21
N LEU A 79 -11.00 -13.54 4.83
CA LEU A 79 -11.19 -12.30 5.60
C LEU A 79 -12.61 -11.72 5.46
N GLY A 80 -13.30 -12.00 4.35
CA GLY A 80 -14.69 -11.63 4.10
C GLY A 80 -14.87 -10.22 3.51
N ASP A 81 -16.06 -9.65 3.62
CA ASP A 81 -16.46 -8.39 2.96
C ASP A 81 -15.60 -7.16 3.34
N ALA A 82 -14.93 -7.24 4.49
CA ALA A 82 -13.99 -6.27 5.01
C ALA A 82 -12.64 -6.24 4.25
N ALA A 83 -12.38 -7.20 3.36
CA ALA A 83 -11.14 -7.32 2.62
C ALA A 83 -11.28 -6.95 1.13
N ARG A 84 -10.21 -6.38 0.58
CA ARG A 84 -10.00 -6.19 -0.85
C ARG A 84 -8.60 -6.65 -1.23
N ALA A 85 -8.37 -6.90 -2.51
CA ALA A 85 -7.06 -7.28 -3.01
C ALA A 85 -6.44 -6.22 -3.93
N VAL A 86 -5.12 -6.14 -3.88
CA VAL A 86 -4.30 -5.62 -4.99
C VAL A 86 -3.48 -6.78 -5.51
N VAL A 87 -3.76 -7.19 -6.75
CA VAL A 87 -3.21 -8.39 -7.39
C VAL A 87 -2.14 -8.03 -8.42
N VAL A 88 -1.38 -9.00 -8.91
CA VAL A 88 -0.52 -8.81 -10.09
C VAL A 88 -1.34 -9.09 -11.35
N VAL A 89 -1.34 -8.14 -12.28
CA VAL A 89 -1.98 -8.24 -13.60
C VAL A 89 -0.90 -8.02 -14.65
N THR A 90 -0.85 -8.89 -15.64
CA THR A 90 0.13 -8.84 -16.74
C THR A 90 -0.55 -8.48 -18.07
N PRO A 91 0.24 -8.14 -19.11
CA PRO A 91 -0.28 -7.96 -20.47
C PRO A 91 -1.00 -9.20 -21.05
N GLU A 92 -0.79 -10.39 -20.47
CA GLU A 92 -1.42 -11.64 -20.87
C GLU A 92 -2.72 -11.93 -20.11
N THR A 93 -2.94 -11.29 -18.95
CA THR A 93 -4.17 -11.49 -18.16
C THR A 93 -5.41 -11.13 -18.99
N THR A 94 -6.30 -12.10 -19.15
CA THR A 94 -7.49 -12.01 -19.99
C THR A 94 -8.61 -11.21 -19.32
N PRO A 95 -9.60 -10.70 -20.09
CA PRO A 95 -10.79 -10.07 -19.52
C PRO A 95 -11.57 -10.98 -18.56
N ALA A 96 -11.62 -12.29 -18.83
CA ALA A 96 -12.30 -13.26 -17.98
C ALA A 96 -11.59 -13.43 -16.63
N GLU A 97 -10.26 -13.51 -16.62
CA GLU A 97 -9.47 -13.54 -15.38
C GLU A 97 -9.63 -12.23 -14.59
N LEU A 98 -9.62 -11.08 -15.27
CA LEU A 98 -9.85 -9.78 -14.62
C LEU A 98 -11.24 -9.70 -13.96
N ALA A 99 -12.28 -10.19 -14.64
CA ALA A 99 -13.62 -10.27 -14.08
C ALA A 99 -13.67 -11.21 -12.86
N ALA A 100 -13.00 -12.36 -12.94
CA ALA A 100 -12.88 -13.29 -11.81
C ALA A 100 -12.14 -12.66 -10.61
N PHE A 101 -11.03 -11.96 -10.85
CA PHE A 101 -10.31 -11.24 -9.80
C PHE A 101 -11.18 -10.13 -9.18
N HIS A 102 -11.93 -9.39 -10.00
CA HIS A 102 -12.84 -8.35 -9.50
C HIS A 102 -13.93 -8.93 -8.59
N ALA A 103 -14.55 -10.04 -9.01
CA ALA A 103 -15.54 -10.76 -8.23
C ALA A 103 -14.95 -11.29 -6.92
N ALA A 104 -13.69 -11.72 -6.92
CA ALA A 104 -12.94 -12.14 -5.74
C ALA A 104 -12.40 -10.97 -4.88
N GLY A 105 -12.81 -9.72 -5.16
CA GLY A 105 -12.51 -8.55 -4.32
C GLY A 105 -11.27 -7.75 -4.73
N ALA A 106 -10.62 -8.06 -5.86
CA ALA A 106 -9.51 -7.24 -6.35
C ALA A 106 -9.99 -5.86 -6.83
N ARG A 107 -9.21 -4.82 -6.53
CA ARG A 107 -9.47 -3.41 -6.85
C ARG A 107 -8.25 -2.64 -7.34
N GLY A 108 -7.14 -3.33 -7.53
CA GLY A 108 -5.92 -2.73 -8.07
C GLY A 108 -4.91 -3.74 -8.60
N ALA A 109 -4.01 -3.24 -9.44
CA ALA A 109 -2.90 -3.99 -10.01
C ALA A 109 -1.55 -3.50 -9.45
N ARG A 110 -0.73 -4.41 -8.91
CA ARG A 110 0.55 -4.11 -8.27
C ARG A 110 1.70 -4.11 -9.29
N PHE A 111 2.56 -3.11 -9.17
CA PHE A 111 3.87 -3.03 -9.80
C PHE A 111 4.95 -2.82 -8.73
N HIS A 112 5.86 -3.77 -8.62
CA HIS A 112 7.05 -3.64 -7.78
C HIS A 112 8.26 -3.48 -8.68
N MET A 113 8.68 -2.24 -8.96
CA MET A 113 9.76 -1.89 -9.89
C MET A 113 11.14 -1.83 -9.21
N LEU A 114 11.33 -2.66 -8.19
CA LEU A 114 12.60 -2.84 -7.48
C LEU A 114 13.08 -4.27 -7.75
N GLY A 115 14.33 -4.59 -7.44
CA GLY A 115 14.95 -5.87 -7.83
C GLY A 115 14.05 -7.10 -7.62
N GLY A 116 13.91 -7.95 -8.65
CA GLY A 116 12.98 -9.09 -8.63
C GLY A 116 11.56 -8.79 -9.12
N ALA A 117 11.34 -7.64 -9.78
CA ALA A 117 10.08 -7.22 -10.38
C ALA A 117 9.51 -8.28 -11.37
N PRO A 118 8.22 -8.65 -11.27
CA PRO A 118 7.57 -9.51 -12.28
C PRO A 118 7.33 -8.76 -13.60
N GLN A 119 7.28 -7.42 -13.59
CA GLN A 119 7.01 -6.58 -14.76
C GLN A 119 7.64 -5.19 -14.63
N GLY A 120 7.98 -4.58 -15.77
CA GLY A 120 8.62 -3.27 -15.88
C GLY A 120 7.67 -2.11 -16.26
N TRP A 121 8.25 -0.93 -16.48
CA TRP A 121 7.55 0.31 -16.82
C TRP A 121 6.78 0.25 -18.15
N ASP A 122 7.29 -0.53 -19.09
CA ASP A 122 6.69 -0.86 -20.39
C ASP A 122 5.33 -1.55 -20.26
N ALA A 123 5.12 -2.37 -19.23
CA ALA A 123 3.83 -3.01 -18.97
C ALA A 123 2.81 -2.08 -18.29
N LEU A 124 3.22 -0.94 -17.74
CA LEU A 124 2.37 -0.08 -16.92
C LEU A 124 1.18 0.50 -17.69
N GLY A 125 1.43 1.07 -18.87
CA GLY A 125 0.38 1.64 -19.73
C GLY A 125 -0.67 0.60 -20.16
N PRO A 126 -0.24 -0.54 -20.76
CA PRO A 126 -1.16 -1.61 -21.14
C PRO A 126 -2.01 -2.16 -20.00
N VAL A 127 -1.42 -2.40 -18.82
CA VAL A 127 -2.16 -2.90 -17.65
C VAL A 127 -3.10 -1.82 -17.11
N ALA A 128 -2.67 -0.56 -17.01
CA ALA A 128 -3.54 0.54 -16.58
C ALA A 128 -4.79 0.66 -17.48
N ALA A 129 -4.62 0.53 -18.81
CA ALA A 129 -5.73 0.53 -19.76
C ALA A 129 -6.70 -0.66 -19.55
N LYS A 130 -6.19 -1.85 -19.19
CA LYS A 130 -7.03 -3.01 -18.89
C LYS A 130 -7.85 -2.86 -17.62
N VAL A 131 -7.28 -2.26 -16.58
CA VAL A 131 -7.92 -2.19 -15.25
C VAL A 131 -8.81 -0.95 -15.09
N ALA A 132 -8.59 0.11 -15.88
CA ALA A 132 -9.37 1.35 -15.81
C ALA A 132 -10.90 1.14 -15.96
N PRO A 133 -11.41 0.32 -16.91
CA PRO A 133 -12.86 0.08 -17.04
C PRO A 133 -13.50 -0.62 -15.83
N LEU A 134 -12.69 -1.26 -14.98
CA LEU A 134 -13.14 -1.93 -13.75
C LEU A 134 -13.19 -0.96 -12.54
N GLY A 135 -12.79 0.30 -12.73
CA GLY A 135 -12.64 1.27 -11.66
C GLY A 135 -11.43 1.00 -10.74
N TRP A 136 -10.48 0.18 -11.20
CA TRP A 136 -9.29 -0.17 -10.42
C TRP A 136 -8.19 0.90 -10.51
N HIS A 137 -7.25 0.84 -9.58
CA HIS A 137 -6.01 1.62 -9.62
C HIS A 137 -4.80 0.77 -9.98
N VAL A 138 -3.68 1.41 -10.33
CA VAL A 138 -2.36 0.79 -10.33
C VAL A 138 -1.60 1.20 -9.07
N GLN A 139 -0.97 0.25 -8.39
CA GLN A 139 -0.16 0.48 -7.19
C GLN A 139 1.31 0.28 -7.51
N LEU A 140 2.13 1.32 -7.30
CA LEU A 140 3.53 1.36 -7.71
C LEU A 140 4.45 1.43 -6.50
N GLN A 141 5.47 0.60 -6.52
CA GLN A 141 6.62 0.69 -5.61
C GLN A 141 7.91 0.78 -6.42
N PHE A 142 8.64 1.87 -6.25
CA PHE A 142 9.92 2.17 -6.91
C PHE A 142 10.69 3.23 -6.09
N ASP A 143 11.91 3.58 -6.48
CA ASP A 143 12.66 4.68 -5.86
C ASP A 143 12.10 6.04 -6.34
N GLY A 144 11.50 6.78 -5.40
CA GLY A 144 10.88 8.08 -5.65
C GLY A 144 11.82 9.12 -6.25
N SER A 145 13.14 8.94 -6.16
CA SER A 145 14.13 9.80 -6.83
C SER A 145 13.92 9.88 -8.35
N ALA A 146 13.28 8.87 -8.95
CA ALA A 146 12.96 8.82 -10.37
C ALA A 146 11.71 9.64 -10.76
N LEU A 147 10.91 10.12 -9.80
CA LEU A 147 9.64 10.82 -10.05
C LEU A 147 9.71 11.97 -11.06
N PRO A 148 10.73 12.86 -11.04
CA PRO A 148 10.81 13.97 -12.00
C PRO A 148 10.79 13.50 -13.46
N GLY A 149 11.37 12.33 -13.76
CA GLY A 149 11.36 11.74 -15.11
C GLY A 149 10.10 10.92 -15.43
N ARG A 150 9.19 10.74 -14.48
CA ARG A 150 8.00 9.89 -14.62
C ARG A 150 6.67 10.63 -14.52
N GLU A 151 6.67 11.91 -14.13
CA GLU A 151 5.44 12.69 -13.92
C GLU A 151 4.49 12.65 -15.13
N ALA A 152 5.00 12.90 -16.34
CA ALA A 152 4.19 12.93 -17.55
C ALA A 152 3.50 11.58 -17.81
N MET A 153 4.24 10.48 -17.65
CA MET A 153 3.71 9.12 -17.79
C MET A 153 2.61 8.85 -16.75
N LEU A 154 2.89 9.13 -15.48
CA LEU A 154 1.93 8.87 -14.39
C LEU A 154 0.64 9.70 -14.55
N ARG A 155 0.75 10.96 -15.00
CA ARG A 155 -0.40 11.83 -15.28
C ARG A 155 -1.24 11.35 -16.47
N ALA A 156 -0.64 10.63 -17.42
CA ALA A 156 -1.30 10.15 -18.62
C ALA A 156 -2.06 8.84 -18.42
N LEU A 157 -1.88 8.14 -17.28
CA LEU A 157 -2.56 6.88 -17.02
C LEU A 157 -4.08 7.06 -16.92
N PRO A 158 -4.87 6.12 -17.47
CA PRO A 158 -6.34 6.22 -17.51
C PRO A 158 -7.02 5.86 -16.19
N CYS A 159 -6.26 5.53 -15.13
CA CYS A 159 -6.78 5.12 -13.84
C CYS A 159 -6.03 5.82 -12.69
N PRO A 160 -6.56 5.78 -11.45
CA PRO A 160 -5.81 6.26 -10.29
C PRO A 160 -4.47 5.52 -10.12
N VAL A 161 -3.52 6.22 -9.51
CA VAL A 161 -2.18 5.68 -9.20
C VAL A 161 -1.98 5.74 -7.69
N VAL A 162 -1.52 4.66 -7.08
CA VAL A 162 -1.15 4.61 -5.66
C VAL A 162 0.34 4.42 -5.55
N LEU A 163 1.03 5.32 -4.86
CA LEU A 163 2.46 5.24 -4.59
C LEU A 163 2.68 4.62 -3.20
N ASP A 164 3.49 3.56 -3.13
CA ASP A 164 3.78 2.87 -1.89
C ASP A 164 4.82 3.62 -1.02
N HIS A 165 4.70 3.45 0.30
CA HIS A 165 5.73 3.69 1.32
C HIS A 165 6.43 5.05 1.25
N ILE A 166 5.65 6.15 1.27
CA ILE A 166 6.18 7.52 1.31
C ILE A 166 7.10 7.80 0.11
N GLY A 167 6.80 7.15 -1.03
CA GLY A 167 7.56 7.27 -2.28
C GLY A 167 8.91 6.54 -2.27
N ARG A 168 9.31 5.95 -1.13
CA ARG A 168 10.54 5.16 -0.98
C ARG A 168 11.79 5.84 -1.58
N PHE A 169 12.03 7.10 -1.19
CA PHE A 169 13.19 7.87 -1.66
C PHE A 169 14.50 7.33 -1.07
N HIS A 170 15.51 7.12 -1.93
CA HIS A 170 16.85 6.68 -1.53
C HIS A 170 17.95 7.59 -2.12
N PRO A 171 18.56 8.49 -1.32
CA PRO A 171 18.25 8.79 0.07
C PRO A 171 16.93 9.60 0.22
N PRO A 172 16.35 9.65 1.42
CA PRO A 172 15.28 10.60 1.73
C PRO A 172 15.69 12.04 1.40
N GLY A 173 14.77 12.81 0.81
CA GLY A 173 15.00 14.20 0.44
C GLY A 173 14.15 15.16 1.27
N ALA A 174 14.62 16.41 1.40
CA ALA A 174 13.79 17.47 1.97
C ALA A 174 12.51 17.69 1.13
N PRO A 175 11.40 18.19 1.71
CA PRO A 175 10.19 18.54 0.95
C PRO A 175 10.43 19.48 -0.24
N SER A 176 11.44 20.34 -0.13
CA SER A 176 11.88 21.26 -1.20
C SER A 176 12.77 20.62 -2.26
N SER A 177 13.14 19.34 -2.13
CA SER A 177 13.93 18.64 -3.16
C SER A 177 13.11 18.41 -4.42
N GLN A 178 13.78 18.33 -5.59
CA GLN A 178 13.08 18.15 -6.86
C GLN A 178 12.22 16.86 -6.90
N PRO A 179 12.70 15.69 -6.44
CA PRO A 179 11.88 14.48 -6.43
C PRO A 179 10.65 14.56 -5.52
N VAL A 180 10.80 15.14 -4.32
CA VAL A 180 9.65 15.28 -3.40
C VAL A 180 8.64 16.29 -3.94
N ARG A 181 9.07 17.41 -4.54
CA ARG A 181 8.14 18.33 -5.22
C ARG A 181 7.40 17.67 -6.39
N ALA A 182 8.02 16.72 -7.09
CA ALA A 182 7.33 15.95 -8.13
C ALA A 182 6.22 15.08 -7.55
N LEU A 183 6.46 14.43 -6.40
CA LEU A 183 5.41 13.73 -5.64
C LEU A 183 4.26 14.67 -5.28
N LEU A 184 4.54 15.83 -4.69
CA LEU A 184 3.51 16.77 -4.26
C LEU A 184 2.65 17.26 -5.45
N ARG A 185 3.28 17.64 -6.58
CA ARG A 185 2.55 18.02 -7.80
C ARG A 185 1.72 16.90 -8.40
N LEU A 186 2.08 15.64 -8.18
CA LEU A 186 1.29 14.49 -8.62
C LEU A 186 0.07 14.31 -7.72
N LEU A 187 0.23 14.47 -6.40
CA LEU A 187 -0.88 14.43 -5.45
C LEU A 187 -1.92 15.52 -5.73
N GLU A 188 -1.49 16.74 -6.05
CA GLU A 188 -2.37 17.88 -6.42
C GLU A 188 -3.28 17.59 -7.63
N THR A 189 -2.98 16.56 -8.44
CA THR A 189 -3.86 16.17 -9.55
C THR A 189 -5.17 15.55 -9.09
N GLY A 190 -5.27 15.11 -7.84
CA GLY A 190 -6.39 14.34 -7.34
C GLY A 190 -6.52 12.94 -7.96
N ARG A 191 -5.54 12.47 -8.76
CA ARG A 191 -5.53 11.11 -9.35
C ARG A 191 -4.44 10.21 -8.78
N VAL A 192 -3.42 10.79 -8.15
CA VAL A 192 -2.35 10.07 -7.48
C VAL A 192 -2.60 10.06 -5.98
N TRP A 193 -2.37 8.90 -5.37
CA TRP A 193 -2.50 8.63 -3.95
C TRP A 193 -1.15 8.24 -3.37
N LEU A 194 -0.94 8.47 -2.08
CA LEU A 194 0.26 8.06 -1.37
C LEU A 194 -0.10 7.20 -0.14
N LYS A 195 0.58 6.06 0.02
CA LYS A 195 0.56 5.32 1.28
C LYS A 195 1.65 5.85 2.22
N VAL A 196 1.25 6.49 3.31
CA VAL A 196 2.15 6.89 4.40
C VAL A 196 2.40 5.68 5.32
N SER A 197 3.36 4.84 4.91
CA SER A 197 3.63 3.54 5.52
C SER A 197 5.10 3.18 5.43
N ALA A 198 5.52 2.19 6.23
CA ALA A 198 6.86 1.62 6.22
C ALA A 198 8.00 2.65 6.13
N PRO A 199 8.04 3.68 7.01
CA PRO A 199 9.08 4.71 6.95
C PRO A 199 10.50 4.13 7.09
N TYR A 200 10.62 3.00 7.78
CA TYR A 200 11.86 2.23 7.94
C TYR A 200 12.47 1.72 6.62
N ASN A 201 11.72 1.70 5.51
CA ASN A 201 12.26 1.29 4.20
C ASN A 201 13.22 2.33 3.61
N SER A 202 13.10 3.59 4.01
CA SER A 202 13.88 4.71 3.45
C SER A 202 14.59 5.54 4.51
N SER A 203 14.06 5.59 5.73
CA SER A 203 14.62 6.41 6.80
C SER A 203 16.03 5.96 7.19
N LEU A 204 16.93 6.94 7.27
CA LEU A 204 18.27 6.84 7.82
C LEU A 204 18.28 7.17 9.31
N SER A 205 17.31 7.96 9.79
CA SER A 205 17.22 8.38 11.20
C SER A 205 16.61 7.33 12.13
N GLY A 206 15.72 6.48 11.61
CA GLY A 206 15.14 5.36 12.34
C GLY A 206 14.07 5.75 13.38
N PRO A 207 13.58 4.77 14.17
CA PRO A 207 12.52 4.97 15.14
C PRO A 207 12.95 5.83 16.35
N PRO A 208 11.99 6.38 17.11
CA PRO A 208 10.54 6.30 16.84
C PRO A 208 10.07 7.34 15.81
N ASP A 209 10.87 8.36 15.53
CA ASP A 209 10.42 9.56 14.83
C ASP A 209 10.55 9.49 13.30
N TYR A 210 11.49 8.71 12.77
CA TYR A 210 11.82 8.64 11.33
C TYR A 210 11.90 10.03 10.67
N ARG A 211 12.58 10.99 11.33
CA ARG A 211 12.48 12.44 11.08
C ARG A 211 12.63 12.82 9.61
N ASP A 212 13.58 12.20 8.91
CA ASP A 212 13.87 12.42 7.50
C ASP A 212 12.73 12.03 6.55
N VAL A 213 11.96 11.00 6.88
CA VAL A 213 10.79 10.56 6.11
C VAL A 213 9.50 11.22 6.62
N THR A 214 9.42 11.55 7.91
CA THR A 214 8.31 12.27 8.53
C THR A 214 8.02 13.62 7.87
N GLU A 215 9.05 14.37 7.49
CA GLU A 215 8.86 15.65 6.80
C GLU A 215 8.22 15.48 5.41
N ILE A 216 8.54 14.40 4.70
CA ILE A 216 7.93 14.06 3.41
C ILE A 216 6.47 13.66 3.61
N ALA A 217 6.19 12.82 4.62
CA ALA A 217 4.83 12.38 4.95
C ALA A 217 3.93 13.58 5.31
N ARG A 218 4.40 14.48 6.17
CA ARG A 218 3.68 15.71 6.55
C ARG A 218 3.44 16.63 5.36
N ALA A 219 4.43 16.83 4.50
CA ALA A 219 4.26 17.62 3.29
C ALA A 219 3.17 17.03 2.38
N ALA A 220 3.20 15.71 2.15
CA ALA A 220 2.18 15.03 1.34
C ALA A 220 0.77 15.12 1.95
N ILE A 221 0.64 14.91 3.26
CA ILE A 221 -0.63 15.03 3.99
C ILE A 221 -1.16 16.46 3.92
N GLY A 222 -0.31 17.47 4.10
CA GLY A 222 -0.70 18.88 4.01
C GLY A 222 -1.12 19.29 2.59
N THR A 223 -0.49 18.71 1.56
CA THR A 223 -0.81 19.00 0.15
C THR A 223 -2.13 18.37 -0.30
N ALA A 224 -2.39 17.11 0.04
CA ALA A 224 -3.57 16.39 -0.46
C ALA A 224 -4.09 15.38 0.59
N PRO A 225 -4.71 15.85 1.68
CA PRO A 225 -5.17 14.99 2.78
C PRO A 225 -6.23 13.97 2.34
N ASP A 226 -6.96 14.24 1.26
CA ASP A 226 -7.93 13.36 0.62
C ASP A 226 -7.29 12.36 -0.36
N ARG A 227 -5.96 12.35 -0.49
CA ARG A 227 -5.19 11.42 -1.34
C ARG A 227 -4.13 10.64 -0.58
N VAL A 228 -4.24 10.58 0.74
CA VAL A 228 -3.31 9.84 1.61
C VAL A 228 -3.99 8.63 2.25
N LEU A 229 -3.27 7.52 2.32
CA LEU A 229 -3.70 6.26 2.93
C LEU A 229 -2.68 5.84 3.98
N TRP A 230 -3.12 5.16 5.03
CA TRP A 230 -2.22 4.49 5.98
C TRP A 230 -2.11 2.99 5.68
N ALA A 231 -0.96 2.40 6.02
CA ALA A 231 -0.80 0.95 5.99
C ALA A 231 0.26 0.45 6.97
N SER A 232 0.08 -0.78 7.46
CA SER A 232 1.02 -1.44 8.37
C SER A 232 2.27 -1.94 7.64
N ASN A 233 2.13 -2.39 6.40
CA ASN A 233 3.12 -3.18 5.66
C ASN A 233 3.47 -4.52 6.36
N TRP A 234 2.56 -5.05 7.19
CA TRP A 234 2.69 -6.38 7.79
C TRP A 234 2.81 -7.45 6.70
N PRO A 235 3.66 -8.49 6.85
CA PRO A 235 4.49 -8.84 8.01
C PRO A 235 5.92 -8.30 7.90
N HIS A 236 6.11 -7.16 7.22
CA HIS A 236 7.39 -6.49 7.03
C HIS A 236 8.43 -7.38 6.32
N PRO A 237 8.23 -7.76 5.04
CA PRO A 237 9.04 -8.77 4.34
C PRO A 237 10.53 -8.44 4.18
N ASN A 238 10.92 -7.18 4.34
CA ASN A 238 12.33 -6.74 4.39
C ASN A 238 12.51 -5.89 5.67
N PRO A 239 12.52 -6.52 6.86
CA PRO A 239 12.54 -5.78 8.09
C PRO A 239 13.94 -5.17 8.32
N PRO A 240 14.03 -4.02 9.01
CA PRO A 240 15.30 -3.50 9.49
C PRO A 240 15.84 -4.38 10.64
N ALA A 241 17.04 -4.07 11.12
CA ALA A 241 17.66 -4.80 12.23
C ALA A 241 16.98 -4.60 13.60
N TYR A 242 16.08 -3.63 13.71
CA TYR A 242 15.28 -3.36 14.92
C TYR A 242 13.85 -3.88 14.75
N PRO A 243 13.15 -4.22 15.86
CA PRO A 243 11.76 -4.67 15.79
C PRO A 243 10.84 -3.56 15.28
N ILE A 244 9.77 -3.95 14.59
CA ILE A 244 8.68 -3.08 14.17
C ILE A 244 7.43 -3.48 14.97
N ASP A 245 6.73 -2.51 15.54
CA ASP A 245 5.38 -2.70 16.10
C ASP A 245 4.39 -1.82 15.34
N GLU A 246 3.32 -2.42 14.81
CA GLU A 246 2.29 -1.71 14.06
C GLU A 246 1.50 -0.72 14.92
N ALA A 247 1.46 -0.90 16.24
CA ALA A 247 0.89 0.09 17.16
C ALA A 247 1.72 1.38 17.18
N GLU A 248 3.05 1.27 17.14
CA GLU A 248 3.94 2.43 17.05
C GLU A 248 3.82 3.12 15.68
N LEU A 249 3.59 2.36 14.61
CA LEU A 249 3.33 2.94 13.27
C LEU A 249 1.99 3.68 13.19
N LEU A 250 0.97 3.24 13.94
CA LEU A 250 -0.29 4.00 14.10
C LEU A 250 -0.07 5.25 14.96
N ASP A 251 0.67 5.15 16.07
CA ASP A 251 0.98 6.31 16.92
C ASP A 251 1.78 7.37 16.15
N LEU A 252 2.69 6.95 15.26
CA LEU A 252 3.42 7.83 14.36
C LEU A 252 2.48 8.59 13.40
N LEU A 253 1.42 7.96 12.89
CA LEU A 253 0.38 8.68 12.13
C LEU A 253 -0.27 9.77 12.98
N GLY A 254 -0.52 9.50 14.27
CA GLY A 254 -1.01 10.51 15.22
C GLY A 254 -0.07 11.71 15.39
N HIS A 255 1.25 11.49 15.29
CA HIS A 255 2.25 12.57 15.29
C HIS A 255 2.32 13.35 13.97
N TRP A 256 1.99 12.71 12.84
CA TRP A 256 1.91 13.38 11.55
C TRP A 256 0.64 14.19 11.40
N VAL A 257 -0.46 13.72 11.97
CA VAL A 257 -1.82 14.24 11.76
C VAL A 257 -2.48 14.46 13.11
N PRO A 258 -2.32 15.64 13.74
CA PRO A 258 -2.89 15.91 15.06
C PRO A 258 -4.42 16.08 15.04
N ASP A 259 -5.02 16.35 13.88
CA ASP A 259 -6.46 16.58 13.74
C ASP A 259 -7.26 15.29 13.46
N ASP A 260 -8.39 15.11 14.16
CA ASP A 260 -9.21 13.90 14.05
C ASP A 260 -9.85 13.73 12.67
N ALA A 261 -10.24 14.83 12.02
CA ALA A 261 -10.91 14.79 10.72
C ALA A 261 -9.99 14.23 9.63
N THR A 262 -8.74 14.68 9.55
CA THR A 262 -7.76 14.15 8.58
C THR A 262 -7.35 12.73 8.94
N ARG A 263 -7.23 12.38 10.22
CA ARG A 263 -7.02 10.98 10.63
C ARG A 263 -8.15 10.08 10.16
N ARG A 264 -9.39 10.50 10.34
CA ARG A 264 -10.58 9.78 9.84
C ARG A 264 -10.56 9.68 8.32
N ARG A 265 -10.19 10.72 7.59
CA ARG A 265 -10.01 10.65 6.12
C ARG A 265 -9.02 9.57 5.74
N ILE A 266 -7.82 9.61 6.29
CA ILE A 266 -6.72 8.71 5.94
C ILE A 266 -7.04 7.25 6.29
N LEU A 267 -7.67 7.01 7.45
CA LEU A 267 -7.96 5.66 7.93
C LEU A 267 -9.29 5.10 7.42
N VAL A 268 -10.27 5.94 7.08
CA VAL A 268 -11.65 5.51 6.81
C VAL A 268 -12.13 5.94 5.42
N GLU A 269 -12.23 7.24 5.15
CA GLU A 269 -12.96 7.77 3.97
C GLU A 269 -12.16 7.56 2.68
N ASN A 270 -10.87 7.89 2.69
CA ASN A 270 -9.95 7.70 1.58
C ASN A 270 -9.89 6.23 1.11
N PRO A 271 -9.66 5.24 2.00
CA PRO A 271 -9.70 3.84 1.59
C PRO A 271 -11.11 3.37 1.19
N ALA A 272 -12.18 3.89 1.79
CA ALA A 272 -13.54 3.57 1.36
C ALA A 272 -13.76 3.93 -0.11
N ALA A 273 -13.42 5.18 -0.46
CA ALA A 273 -13.57 5.72 -1.80
C ALA A 273 -12.70 4.97 -2.82
N LEU A 274 -11.42 4.73 -2.50
CA LEU A 274 -10.50 4.12 -3.45
C LEU A 274 -10.76 2.62 -3.71
N TYR A 275 -11.19 1.87 -2.69
CA TYR A 275 -11.36 0.42 -2.78
C TYR A 275 -12.85 -0.02 -2.87
N GLY A 276 -13.77 0.94 -2.96
CA GLY A 276 -15.19 0.68 -3.20
C GLY A 276 -15.88 -0.03 -2.04
N TRP A 277 -15.65 0.42 -0.81
CA TRP A 277 -16.54 0.10 0.30
C TRP A 277 -17.65 1.14 0.38
N PRO A 278 -18.88 0.75 0.76
CA PRO A 278 -19.93 1.72 1.02
C PRO A 278 -19.49 2.65 2.16
N ASP A 279 -19.95 3.90 2.11
CA ASP A 279 -19.69 4.86 3.19
C ASP A 279 -20.11 4.24 4.52
N ALA A 280 -19.25 4.42 5.54
CA ALA A 280 -19.59 4.03 6.90
C ALA A 280 -20.81 4.86 7.30
N LYS A 281 -22.00 4.24 7.30
CA LYS A 281 -23.21 4.88 7.83
C LYS A 281 -22.90 5.32 9.26
N GLU A 282 -23.15 6.60 9.53
CA GLU A 282 -23.05 7.22 10.87
C GLU A 282 -23.87 6.45 11.90
#